data_AF-S4PX98-F1
#
_entry.id   AF-S4PX98-F1
#
_cell.length_a   1.000
_cell.length_b   1.000
_cell.length_c   1.000
_cell.angle_alpha   90.00
_cell.angle_beta   90.00
_cell.angle_gamma   90.00
#
_symmetry.space_group_name_H-M   'P 1'
#
loop_
_entity.id
_entity.type
_entity.pdbx_description
1 polymer ?
#
loop_
_entity_poly.entity_id
_entity_poly.type
_entity_poly.pdbx_seq_one_letter_code
_entity_poly.pdbx_strand_id
1 'polypeptide(L)'
;MLNILADSVLQEQPPLRRKKLEHLINEFVHKRTVTRRLIASDVNSARSFEWLCEMRFYFDPRNNDVLQQLTIHMANAKFLYGFEYLGVQDRLVQTPLTDRCYLTMTQALEARLGGSPFGPAGTGKTESVKALGNQLGRFVLVFNCDETFDFQAMGRIFVGLCQVGAWGCFDEFNRLEERMLSAVSQQVQTIQEALKSHQEGDNTS
;
A
#
# COMPACT_ATOMS: atom_id res chain seq x y z
N MET A 1 -3.31 25.28 9.78
CA MET A 1 -2.32 24.47 9.05
C MET A 1 -2.59 24.43 7.55
N LEU A 2 -3.74 23.94 7.06
CA LEU A 2 -4.05 23.93 5.61
C LEU A 2 -3.95 25.30 4.94
N ASN A 3 -4.53 26.35 5.55
CA ASN A 3 -4.46 27.71 4.99
C ASN A 3 -3.01 28.20 4.84
N ILE A 4 -2.16 27.93 5.84
CA ILE A 4 -0.73 28.28 5.81
C ILE A 4 -0.01 27.57 4.65
N LEU A 5 -0.31 26.27 4.44
CA LEU A 5 0.28 25.51 3.34
C LEU A 5 -0.23 26.01 1.97
N ALA A 6 -1.51 26.37 1.87
CA ALA A 6 -2.10 26.95 0.67
C ALA A 6 -1.47 28.30 0.32
N ASP A 7 -1.30 29.18 1.31
CA ASP A 7 -0.65 30.48 1.09
C ASP A 7 0.83 30.30 0.72
N SER A 8 1.51 29.32 1.35
CA SER A 8 2.92 29.02 1.07
C SER A 8 3.16 28.46 -0.34
N VAL A 9 2.22 27.67 -0.88
CA VAL A 9 2.35 27.10 -2.23
C VAL A 9 2.11 28.11 -3.35
N LEU A 10 1.34 29.17 -3.07
CA LEU A 10 1.10 30.29 -3.99
C LEU A 10 2.33 31.20 -4.15
N GLN A 11 3.25 31.19 -3.19
CA GLN A 11 4.52 31.91 -3.29
C GLN A 11 5.51 31.20 -4.22
N GLU A 12 6.57 31.91 -4.62
CA GLU A 12 7.68 31.29 -5.34
C GLU A 12 8.39 30.27 -4.44
N GLN A 13 8.49 29.03 -4.91
CA GLN A 13 9.08 27.92 -4.17
C GLN A 13 9.99 27.11 -5.09
N PRO A 14 11.12 26.60 -4.58
CA PRO A 14 11.93 25.62 -5.30
C PRO A 14 11.09 24.40 -5.72
N PRO A 15 11.31 23.81 -6.89
CA PRO A 15 10.48 22.72 -7.42
C PRO A 15 10.26 21.55 -6.44
N LEU A 16 11.33 21.13 -5.75
CA LEU A 16 11.26 20.04 -4.77
C LEU A 16 10.41 20.40 -3.54
N ARG A 17 10.52 21.64 -3.06
CA ARG A 17 9.75 22.13 -1.91
C ARG A 17 8.28 22.26 -2.28
N ARG A 18 7.97 22.73 -3.48
CA ARG A 18 6.59 22.80 -4.00
C ARG A 18 5.92 21.43 -3.99
N LYS A 19 6.56 20.39 -4.54
CA LYS A 19 6.02 19.01 -4.49
C LYS A 19 5.76 18.53 -3.05
N LYS A 20 6.67 18.79 -2.12
CA LYS A 20 6.47 18.44 -0.70
C LYS A 20 5.26 19.15 -0.09
N LEU A 21 5.06 20.43 -0.40
CA LEU A 21 3.90 21.19 0.06
C LEU A 21 2.60 20.62 -0.52
N GLU A 22 2.55 20.31 -1.81
CA GLU A 22 1.40 19.69 -2.47
C GLU A 22 1.02 18.36 -1.81
N HIS A 23 2.01 17.51 -1.50
CA HIS A 23 1.77 16.24 -0.81
C HIS A 23 1.22 16.41 0.60
N LEU A 24 1.74 17.40 1.35
CA LEU A 24 1.23 17.74 2.68
C LEU A 24 -0.19 18.29 2.61
N ILE A 25 -0.50 19.13 1.61
CA ILE A 25 -1.86 19.63 1.39
C ILE A 25 -2.82 18.46 1.16
N ASN A 26 -2.47 17.53 0.27
CA ASN A 26 -3.27 16.33 -0.01
C ASN A 26 -3.51 15.50 1.27
N GLU A 27 -2.48 15.28 2.09
CA GLU A 27 -2.60 14.59 3.39
C GLU A 27 -3.59 15.27 4.33
N PHE A 28 -3.42 16.58 4.53
CA PHE A 28 -4.24 17.32 5.47
C PHE A 28 -5.67 17.49 4.98
N VAL A 29 -5.90 17.55 3.66
CA VAL A 29 -7.25 17.51 3.09
C VAL A 29 -7.91 16.17 3.40
N HIS A 30 -7.23 15.04 3.21
CA HIS A 30 -7.76 13.72 3.57
C HIS A 30 -8.06 13.63 5.07
N LYS A 31 -7.13 14.01 5.95
CA LYS A 31 -7.35 14.03 7.42
C LYS A 31 -8.57 14.86 7.82
N ARG A 32 -8.75 16.03 7.21
CA ARG A 32 -9.93 16.89 7.43
C ARG A 32 -11.22 16.18 7.00
N THR A 33 -11.20 15.53 5.83
CA THR A 33 -12.36 14.78 5.31
C THR A 33 -12.75 13.63 6.22
N VAL A 34 -11.77 12.83 6.68
CA VAL A 34 -11.99 11.75 7.66
C VAL A 34 -12.57 12.29 8.95
N THR A 35 -11.98 13.35 9.51
CA THR A 35 -12.47 13.97 10.76
C THR A 35 -13.91 14.45 10.63
N ARG A 36 -14.26 15.10 9.51
CA ARG A 36 -15.64 15.54 9.25
C ARG A 36 -16.62 14.37 9.16
N ARG A 37 -16.23 13.28 8.53
CA ARG A 37 -17.05 12.06 8.45
C ARG A 37 -17.27 11.45 9.83
N LEU A 38 -16.23 11.36 10.66
CA LEU A 38 -16.34 10.85 12.04
C LEU A 38 -17.29 11.69 12.90
N ILE A 39 -17.22 13.02 12.78
CA ILE A 39 -18.14 13.95 13.46
C ILE A 39 -19.57 13.74 12.96
N ALA A 40 -19.77 13.64 11.64
CA ALA A 40 -21.10 13.43 11.06
C ALA A 40 -21.72 12.09 11.46
N SER A 41 -20.90 11.08 11.75
CA SER A 41 -21.31 9.75 12.22
C SER A 41 -21.38 9.62 13.74
N ASP A 42 -21.17 10.70 14.51
CA ASP A 42 -21.19 10.72 15.98
C ASP A 42 -20.31 9.62 16.63
N VAL A 43 -19.10 9.46 16.09
CA VAL A 43 -18.17 8.41 16.53
C VAL A 43 -17.52 8.80 17.86
N ASN A 44 -17.90 8.09 18.93
CA ASN A 44 -17.47 8.40 20.30
C ASN A 44 -16.46 7.40 20.90
N SER A 45 -15.95 6.45 20.10
CA SER A 45 -15.01 5.43 20.57
C SER A 45 -13.87 5.21 19.58
N ALA A 46 -12.64 5.08 20.09
CA ALA A 46 -11.48 4.67 19.30
C ALA A 46 -11.56 3.21 18.80
N ARG A 47 -12.58 2.46 19.21
CA ARG A 47 -12.85 1.09 18.75
C ARG A 47 -13.97 1.01 17.71
N SER A 48 -14.62 2.13 17.39
CA SER A 48 -15.65 2.18 16.36
C SER A 48 -15.07 1.88 14.98
N PHE A 49 -15.80 1.09 14.18
CA PHE A 49 -15.31 0.64 12.89
C PHE A 49 -15.03 1.81 11.93
N GLU A 50 -15.82 2.87 12.00
CA GLU A 50 -15.66 4.10 11.22
C GLU A 50 -14.29 4.77 11.41
N TRP A 51 -13.67 4.57 12.58
CA TRP A 51 -12.29 4.97 12.83
C TRP A 51 -11.30 3.85 12.49
N LEU A 52 -11.62 2.61 12.84
CA LEU A 52 -10.71 1.48 12.62
C LEU A 52 -10.46 1.22 11.13
N CYS A 53 -11.45 1.43 10.25
CA CYS A 53 -11.34 1.22 8.82
C CYS A 53 -10.39 2.19 8.12
N GLU A 54 -10.04 3.29 8.78
CA GLU A 54 -9.03 4.23 8.30
C GLU A 54 -7.61 3.73 8.60
N MET A 55 -6.68 4.11 7.71
CA MET A 55 -5.27 3.82 7.90
C MET A 55 -4.67 4.73 8.98
N ARG A 56 -4.18 4.12 10.05
CA ARG A 56 -3.71 4.79 11.27
C ARG A 56 -2.25 4.47 11.52
N PHE A 57 -1.49 5.48 11.92
CA PHE A 57 -0.06 5.39 12.19
C PHE A 57 0.19 5.57 13.67
N TYR A 58 0.95 4.65 14.28
CA TYR A 58 1.33 4.72 15.69
C TYR A 58 2.85 4.66 15.80
N PHE A 59 3.39 5.56 16.61
CA PHE A 59 4.81 5.65 16.88
C PHE A 59 5.05 5.39 18.37
N ASP A 60 5.80 4.33 18.72
CA ASP A 60 6.20 4.02 20.09
C ASP A 60 7.70 4.25 20.29
N PRO A 61 8.12 5.38 20.90
CA PRO A 61 9.54 5.69 21.11
C PRO A 61 10.21 4.79 22.15
N ARG A 62 9.44 3.99 22.91
CA ARG A 62 9.97 3.10 23.94
C ARG A 62 10.41 1.76 23.38
N ASN A 63 10.06 1.45 22.12
CA ASN A 63 10.52 0.22 21.48
C ASN A 63 12.02 0.34 21.19
N ASN A 64 12.80 -0.64 21.64
CA ASN A 64 14.25 -0.69 21.46
C ASN A 64 14.64 -0.92 20.00
N ASP A 65 13.80 -1.62 19.24
CA ASP A 65 14.01 -1.80 17.80
C ASP A 65 13.43 -0.61 17.04
N VAL A 66 14.32 0.23 16.50
CA VAL A 66 14.00 1.43 15.73
C VAL A 66 13.09 1.11 14.54
N LEU A 67 13.28 -0.05 13.89
CA LEU A 67 12.49 -0.46 12.73
C LEU A 67 11.07 -0.88 13.12
N GLN A 68 10.82 -1.15 14.41
CA GLN A 68 9.51 -1.52 14.94
C GLN A 68 8.82 -0.38 15.70
N GLN A 69 9.44 0.80 15.78
CA GLN A 69 8.83 1.96 16.45
C GLN A 69 7.60 2.49 15.70
N LEU A 70 7.56 2.36 14.38
CA LEU A 70 6.44 2.82 13.55
C LEU A 70 5.59 1.64 13.07
N THR A 71 4.33 1.63 13.49
CA THR A 71 3.33 0.64 13.07
C THR A 71 2.16 1.29 12.36
N ILE A 72 1.63 0.61 11.35
CA ILE A 72 0.50 1.06 10.53
C ILE A 72 -0.63 0.06 10.69
N HIS A 73 -1.82 0.56 11.00
CA HIS A 73 -2.98 -0.25 11.33
C HIS A 73 -4.13 0.12 10.40
N MET A 74 -4.82 -0.89 9.87
CA MET A 74 -6.04 -0.68 9.08
C MET A 74 -7.01 -1.82 9.38
N ALA A 75 -8.20 -1.48 9.89
CA ALA A 75 -9.07 -2.39 10.63
C ALA A 75 -8.29 -3.19 11.70
N ASN A 76 -8.26 -4.51 11.57
CA ASN A 76 -7.50 -5.45 12.41
C ASN A 76 -6.06 -5.71 11.91
N ALA A 77 -5.73 -5.31 10.68
CA ALA A 77 -4.42 -5.58 10.09
C ALA A 77 -3.35 -4.66 10.69
N LYS A 78 -2.15 -5.20 10.90
CA LYS A 78 -1.01 -4.49 11.48
C LYS A 78 0.25 -4.70 10.64
N PHE A 79 0.88 -3.61 10.25
CA PHE A 79 2.08 -3.62 9.43
C PHE A 79 3.20 -2.83 10.08
N LEU A 80 4.43 -3.36 9.98
CA LEU A 80 5.65 -2.59 10.21
C LEU A 80 5.96 -1.75 8.97
N TYR A 81 6.37 -0.50 9.19
CA TYR A 81 6.86 0.34 8.11
C TYR A 81 8.17 -0.22 7.55
N GLY A 82 8.30 -0.32 6.23
CA GLY A 82 9.46 -0.94 5.60
C GLY A 82 10.72 -0.07 5.51
N PHE A 83 10.62 1.24 5.81
CA PHE A 83 11.73 2.20 5.75
C PHE A 83 12.48 2.28 4.40
N GLU A 84 11.84 1.85 3.31
CA GLU A 84 12.40 2.02 1.97
C GLU A 84 12.48 3.51 1.61
N TYR A 85 13.61 3.96 1.06
CA TYR A 85 13.76 5.34 0.62
C TYR A 85 13.08 5.57 -0.73
N LEU A 86 11.92 6.22 -0.70
CA LEU A 86 11.10 6.44 -1.89
C LEU A 86 11.44 7.76 -2.62
N GLY A 87 12.14 8.69 -1.97
CA GLY A 87 12.30 10.06 -2.47
C GLY A 87 10.98 10.84 -2.53
N VAL A 88 10.87 11.80 -3.46
CA VAL A 88 9.64 12.57 -3.67
C VAL A 88 8.88 11.98 -4.86
N GLN A 89 8.12 10.91 -4.58
CA GLN A 89 7.21 10.27 -5.53
C GLN A 89 5.93 11.09 -5.70
N ASP A 90 5.32 11.03 -6.88
CA ASP A 90 4.00 11.62 -7.07
C ASP A 90 2.96 10.90 -6.18
N ARG A 91 2.10 11.69 -5.53
CA ARG A 91 1.15 11.18 -4.55
C ARG A 91 -0.26 11.11 -5.12
N LEU A 92 -0.87 9.92 -5.02
CA LEU A 92 -2.28 9.73 -5.36
C LEU A 92 -3.17 10.49 -4.38
N VAL A 93 -4.22 11.13 -4.90
CA VAL A 93 -5.25 11.75 -4.04
C VAL A 93 -6.05 10.64 -3.37
N GLN A 94 -6.11 10.65 -2.04
CA GLN A 94 -6.92 9.68 -1.29
C GLN A 94 -8.41 10.02 -1.44
N THR A 95 -9.09 9.23 -2.25
CA THR A 95 -10.53 9.28 -2.46
C THR A 95 -11.23 8.17 -1.68
N PRO A 96 -12.56 8.22 -1.49
CA PRO A 96 -13.29 7.11 -0.89
C PRO A 96 -13.17 5.78 -1.66
N LEU A 97 -12.81 5.80 -2.95
CA LEU A 97 -12.50 4.59 -3.70
C LEU A 97 -11.11 4.06 -3.33
N THR A 98 -10.11 4.94 -3.23
CA THR A 98 -8.75 4.60 -2.80
C THR A 98 -8.74 4.04 -1.39
N ASP A 99 -9.47 4.63 -0.45
CA ASP A 99 -9.55 4.14 0.94
C ASP A 99 -10.16 2.73 1.01
N ARG A 100 -11.21 2.48 0.22
CA ARG A 100 -11.79 1.13 0.09
C ARG A 100 -10.81 0.14 -0.54
N CYS A 101 -10.06 0.56 -1.56
CA CYS A 101 -9.00 -0.26 -2.15
C CYS A 101 -7.93 -0.61 -1.10
N TYR A 102 -7.46 0.37 -0.33
CA TYR A 102 -6.49 0.14 0.73
C TYR A 102 -7.01 -0.81 1.80
N LEU A 103 -8.28 -0.68 2.20
CA LEU A 103 -8.91 -1.60 3.15
C LEU A 103 -8.87 -3.04 2.62
N THR A 104 -9.37 -3.26 1.40
CA THR A 104 -9.37 -4.61 0.80
C THR A 104 -7.97 -5.18 0.65
N MET A 105 -7.01 -4.39 0.18
CA MET A 105 -5.63 -4.83 -0.03
C MET A 105 -4.92 -5.15 1.29
N THR A 106 -5.10 -4.32 2.32
CA THR A 106 -4.54 -4.58 3.65
C THR A 106 -5.14 -5.83 4.29
N GLN A 107 -6.44 -6.07 4.11
CA GLN A 107 -7.07 -7.32 4.56
C GLN A 107 -6.54 -8.55 3.82
N ALA A 108 -6.32 -8.45 2.50
CA ALA A 108 -5.70 -9.53 1.74
C ALA A 108 -4.29 -9.86 2.23
N LEU A 109 -3.47 -8.83 2.50
CA LEU A 109 -2.10 -8.99 3.01
C LEU A 109 -2.07 -9.58 4.42
N GLU A 110 -3.00 -9.18 5.29
CA GLU A 110 -3.18 -9.77 6.61
C GLU A 110 -3.50 -11.27 6.51
N ALA A 111 -4.32 -11.65 5.53
CA ALA A 111 -4.67 -13.04 5.23
C ALA A 111 -3.60 -13.79 4.40
N ARG A 112 -2.44 -13.19 4.12
CA ARG A 112 -1.36 -13.76 3.29
C ARG A 112 -1.78 -14.08 1.84
N LEU A 113 -2.74 -13.32 1.34
CA LEU A 113 -3.20 -13.39 -0.04
C LEU A 113 -2.66 -12.23 -0.86
N GLY A 114 -2.58 -12.44 -2.17
CA GLY A 114 -2.35 -11.37 -3.14
C GLY A 114 -3.59 -10.48 -3.29
N GLY A 115 -3.39 -9.23 -3.69
CA GLY A 115 -4.47 -8.32 -4.03
C GLY A 115 -4.69 -8.23 -5.54
N SER A 116 -5.95 -8.28 -5.98
CA SER A 116 -6.31 -8.20 -7.40
C SER A 116 -7.38 -7.12 -7.63
N PRO A 117 -6.97 -5.83 -7.68
CA PRO A 117 -7.89 -4.77 -8.08
C PRO A 117 -8.23 -4.93 -9.57
N PHE A 118 -9.51 -4.99 -9.90
CA PHE A 118 -9.99 -5.11 -11.28
C PHE A 118 -10.87 -3.92 -11.67
N GLY A 119 -10.91 -3.61 -12.96
CA GLY A 119 -11.70 -2.51 -13.51
C GLY A 119 -11.12 -1.96 -14.82
N PRO A 120 -11.82 -1.04 -15.50
CA PRO A 120 -11.40 -0.48 -16.78
C PRO A 120 -9.99 0.11 -16.76
N ALA A 121 -9.36 0.20 -17.93
CA ALA A 121 -8.08 0.89 -18.08
C ALA A 121 -8.20 2.36 -17.61
N GLY A 122 -7.13 2.89 -16.99
CA GLY A 122 -7.10 4.28 -16.52
C GLY A 122 -7.88 4.57 -15.23
N THR A 123 -8.33 3.55 -14.50
CA THR A 123 -9.05 3.73 -13.21
C THR A 123 -8.12 3.79 -11.98
N GLY A 124 -6.80 3.88 -12.18
CA GLY A 124 -5.83 4.08 -11.10
C GLY A 124 -5.48 2.81 -10.30
N LYS A 125 -5.64 1.62 -10.90
CA LYS A 125 -5.40 0.32 -10.23
C LYS A 125 -3.94 0.18 -9.78
N THR A 126 -3.03 0.28 -10.75
CA THR A 126 -1.57 0.17 -10.56
C THR A 126 -1.07 1.28 -9.63
N GLU A 127 -1.56 2.51 -9.83
CA GLU A 127 -1.22 3.66 -9.01
C GLU A 127 -1.70 3.51 -7.56
N SER A 128 -2.87 2.90 -7.33
CA SER A 128 -3.37 2.63 -5.98
C SER A 128 -2.51 1.59 -5.26
N VAL A 129 -2.09 0.51 -5.95
CA VAL A 129 -1.18 -0.50 -5.37
C VAL A 129 0.17 0.12 -5.03
N LYS A 130 0.74 0.91 -5.95
CA LYS A 130 2.00 1.63 -5.73
C LYS A 130 1.89 2.62 -4.59
N ALA A 131 0.81 3.39 -4.52
CA ALA A 131 0.60 4.36 -3.45
C ALA A 131 0.43 3.69 -2.08
N LEU A 132 -0.25 2.54 -2.01
CA LEU A 132 -0.35 1.75 -0.78
C LEU A 132 1.01 1.23 -0.32
N GLY A 133 1.79 0.62 -1.21
CA GLY A 133 3.11 0.12 -0.86
C GLY A 133 4.04 1.24 -0.39
N ASN A 134 4.00 2.40 -1.04
CA ASN A 134 4.71 3.60 -0.59
C ASN A 134 4.28 4.03 0.82
N GLN A 135 2.98 3.96 1.12
CA GLN A 135 2.44 4.33 2.42
C GLN A 135 2.83 3.35 3.54
N LEU A 136 3.10 2.09 3.18
CA LEU A 136 3.69 1.07 4.05
C LEU A 136 5.23 1.07 4.04
N GLY A 137 5.87 1.95 3.27
CA GLY A 137 7.33 2.03 3.17
C GLY A 137 7.96 0.81 2.49
N ARG A 138 7.22 0.16 1.59
CA ARG A 138 7.65 -1.03 0.86
C ARG A 138 8.17 -0.67 -0.53
N PHE A 139 9.17 -1.41 -0.99
CA PHE A 139 9.65 -1.30 -2.36
C PHE A 139 8.65 -1.96 -3.30
N VAL A 140 8.04 -1.18 -4.21
CA VAL A 140 7.05 -1.67 -5.18
C VAL A 140 7.63 -1.67 -6.58
N LEU A 141 7.60 -2.81 -7.24
CA LEU A 141 7.98 -3.02 -8.63
C LEU A 141 6.71 -3.23 -9.46
N VAL A 142 6.61 -2.52 -10.58
CA VAL A 142 5.50 -2.68 -11.53
C VAL A 142 6.03 -3.39 -12.77
N PHE A 143 5.42 -4.52 -13.11
CA PHE A 143 5.70 -5.30 -14.29
C PHE A 143 4.52 -5.17 -15.24
N ASN A 144 4.72 -4.55 -16.40
CA ASN A 144 3.69 -4.50 -17.43
C ASN A 144 3.76 -5.80 -18.23
N CYS A 145 2.79 -6.70 -18.03
CA CYS A 145 2.81 -8.02 -18.65
C CYS A 145 2.46 -7.94 -20.13
N ASP A 146 3.21 -8.68 -20.94
CA ASP A 146 2.92 -8.94 -22.35
C ASP A 146 3.17 -10.42 -22.69
N GLU A 147 2.87 -10.81 -23.92
CA GLU A 147 3.04 -12.18 -24.41
C GLU A 147 4.51 -12.64 -24.45
N THR A 148 5.48 -11.73 -24.31
CA THR A 148 6.91 -12.04 -24.38
C THR A 148 7.51 -12.47 -23.04
N PHE A 149 6.75 -12.33 -21.94
CA PHE A 149 7.18 -12.86 -20.65
C PHE A 149 7.36 -14.38 -20.76
N ASP A 150 8.52 -14.90 -20.38
CA ASP A 150 8.71 -16.35 -20.30
C ASP A 150 8.62 -16.83 -18.84
N PHE A 151 8.31 -18.11 -18.69
CA PHE A 151 8.19 -18.75 -17.37
C PHE A 151 9.47 -18.59 -16.53
N GLN A 152 10.63 -18.60 -17.18
CA GLN A 152 11.92 -18.45 -16.49
C GLN A 152 12.13 -17.02 -15.97
N ALA A 153 11.74 -15.98 -16.71
CA ALA A 153 11.80 -14.61 -16.25
C ALA A 153 10.86 -14.39 -15.07
N MET A 154 9.63 -14.89 -15.13
CA MET A 154 8.67 -14.80 -14.01
C MET A 154 9.22 -15.49 -12.75
N GLY A 155 9.79 -16.69 -12.89
CA GLY A 155 10.46 -17.38 -11.79
C GLY A 155 11.60 -16.57 -11.17
N ARG A 156 12.48 -15.98 -12.00
CA ARG A 156 13.57 -15.11 -11.51
C ARG A 156 13.05 -13.87 -10.79
N ILE A 157 11.98 -13.25 -11.31
CA ILE A 157 11.33 -12.10 -10.68
C ILE A 157 10.80 -12.49 -9.29
N PHE A 158 10.07 -13.60 -9.19
CA PHE A 158 9.52 -14.05 -7.90
C PHE A 158 10.61 -14.36 -6.87
N VAL A 159 11.71 -15.00 -7.28
CA VAL A 159 12.85 -15.24 -6.39
C VAL A 159 13.40 -13.92 -5.86
N GLY A 160 13.60 -12.92 -6.72
CA GLY A 160 14.05 -11.59 -6.30
C GLY A 160 13.07 -10.89 -5.34
N LEU A 161 11.77 -10.93 -5.64
CA LEU A 161 10.73 -10.38 -4.77
C LEU A 161 10.74 -11.02 -3.38
N CYS A 162 10.85 -12.35 -3.31
CA CYS A 162 10.87 -13.09 -2.04
C CYS A 162 12.14 -12.79 -1.23
N GLN A 163 13.29 -12.66 -1.87
CA GLN A 163 14.56 -12.37 -1.19
C GLN A 163 14.60 -10.96 -0.58
N VAL A 164 14.05 -9.98 -1.28
CA VAL A 164 14.06 -8.56 -0.84
C VAL A 164 12.88 -8.24 0.07
N GLY A 165 11.78 -9.01 -0.02
CA GLY A 165 10.51 -8.64 0.63
C GLY A 165 9.82 -7.46 -0.06
N ALA A 166 10.02 -7.34 -1.38
CA ALA A 166 9.43 -6.31 -2.23
C ALA A 166 8.04 -6.72 -2.73
N TRP A 167 7.25 -5.75 -3.19
CA TRP A 167 5.95 -5.97 -3.78
C TRP A 167 6.05 -6.04 -5.31
N GLY A 168 5.52 -7.10 -5.91
CA GLY A 168 5.35 -7.21 -7.35
C GLY A 168 3.91 -6.87 -7.76
N CYS A 169 3.74 -5.78 -8.51
CA CYS A 169 2.48 -5.40 -9.13
C CYS A 169 2.53 -5.77 -10.62
N PHE A 170 1.75 -6.76 -11.02
CA PHE A 170 1.70 -7.23 -12.40
C PHE A 170 0.51 -6.58 -13.11
N ASP A 171 0.79 -5.59 -13.95
CA ASP A 171 -0.22 -4.90 -14.74
C ASP A 171 -0.54 -5.68 -16.01
N GLU A 172 -1.78 -5.56 -16.50
CA GLU A 172 -2.26 -6.31 -17.68
C GLU A 172 -1.99 -7.82 -17.60
N PHE A 173 -2.06 -8.41 -16.39
CA PHE A 173 -1.76 -9.83 -16.12
C PHE A 173 -2.58 -10.78 -17.00
N ASN A 174 -3.78 -10.36 -17.40
CA ASN A 174 -4.65 -11.08 -18.32
C ASN A 174 -4.15 -11.15 -19.78
N ARG A 175 -3.04 -10.47 -20.13
CA ARG A 175 -2.39 -10.58 -21.45
C ARG A 175 -1.38 -11.72 -21.54
N LEU A 176 -1.05 -12.36 -20.43
CA LEU A 176 -0.19 -13.54 -20.44
C LEU A 176 -0.91 -14.70 -21.15
N GLU A 177 -0.17 -15.51 -21.90
CA GLU A 177 -0.73 -16.72 -22.50
C GLU A 177 -1.34 -17.64 -21.42
N GLU A 178 -2.46 -18.31 -21.73
CA GLU A 178 -3.18 -19.18 -20.78
C GLU A 178 -2.28 -20.26 -20.15
N ARG A 179 -1.35 -20.82 -20.92
CA ARG A 179 -0.38 -21.81 -20.43
C ARG A 179 0.55 -21.21 -19.38
N MET A 180 0.97 -19.97 -19.59
CA MET A 180 1.84 -19.25 -18.66
C MET A 180 1.09 -18.83 -17.40
N LEU A 181 -0.16 -18.38 -17.55
CA LEU A 181 -1.04 -18.06 -16.41
C LEU A 181 -1.17 -19.23 -15.44
N SER A 182 -1.37 -20.45 -15.96
CA SER A 182 -1.45 -21.65 -15.13
C SER A 182 -0.14 -21.90 -14.36
N ALA A 183 1.00 -21.79 -15.04
CA ALA A 183 2.31 -22.03 -14.43
C ALA A 183 2.66 -20.95 -13.37
N VAL A 184 2.37 -19.69 -13.65
CA VAL A 184 2.54 -18.58 -12.70
C VAL A 184 1.63 -18.73 -11.49
N SER A 185 0.38 -19.18 -11.69
CA SER A 185 -0.56 -19.41 -10.59
C SER A 185 -0.03 -20.44 -9.59
N GLN A 186 0.59 -21.52 -10.07
CA GLN A 186 1.23 -22.52 -9.21
C GLN A 186 2.40 -21.94 -8.41
N GLN A 187 3.23 -21.09 -9.02
CA GLN A 187 4.32 -20.40 -8.32
C GLN A 187 3.80 -19.45 -7.24
N VAL A 188 2.79 -18.64 -7.57
CA VAL A 188 2.16 -17.71 -6.63
C VAL A 188 1.51 -18.47 -5.47
N GLN A 189 0.81 -19.57 -5.74
CA GLN A 189 0.22 -20.43 -4.71
C GLN A 189 1.30 -20.97 -3.75
N THR A 190 2.39 -21.49 -4.30
CA THR A 190 3.51 -22.02 -3.50
C THR A 190 4.08 -20.95 -2.56
N ILE A 191 4.24 -19.72 -3.06
CA ILE A 191 4.72 -18.58 -2.26
C ILE A 191 3.71 -18.21 -1.17
N GLN A 192 2.42 -18.16 -1.48
CA GLN A 192 1.36 -17.83 -0.51
C GLN A 192 1.23 -18.87 0.60
N GLU A 193 1.33 -20.15 0.26
CA GLU A 193 1.33 -21.25 1.24
C GLU A 193 2.52 -21.14 2.20
N ALA A 194 3.71 -20.85 1.67
CA ALA A 194 4.89 -20.61 2.49
C ALA A 194 4.70 -19.41 3.44
N LEU A 195 4.17 -18.29 2.94
CA LEU A 195 3.88 -17.10 3.75
C LEU A 195 2.86 -17.37 4.86
N LYS A 196 1.84 -18.19 4.59
CA LYS A 196 0.83 -18.59 5.57
C LYS A 196 1.43 -19.47 6.67
N SER A 197 2.26 -20.45 6.29
CA SER A 197 2.92 -21.34 7.24
C SER A 197 3.85 -20.60 8.22
N HIS A 198 4.55 -19.56 7.75
CA HIS A 198 5.37 -18.70 8.61
C HIS A 198 4.56 -17.97 9.69
N GLN A 199 3.36 -17.49 9.35
CA GLN A 199 2.50 -16.80 10.31
C GLN A 199 1.94 -17.75 11.38
N GLU A 200 1.63 -18.98 11.02
CA GLU A 200 1.19 -20.01 11.99
C GLU A 200 2.32 -20.36 12.97
N GLY A 201 3.57 -20.40 12.50
CA GLY A 201 4.75 -20.59 13.35
C GLY A 201 5.01 -19.43 14.32
N ASP A 202 4.86 -18.19 13.87
CA ASP A 202 5.03 -16.99 14.71
C ASP A 202 3.92 -16.84 15.77
N ASN A 203 2.70 -17.34 15.50
CA ASN A 203 1.59 -17.32 16.46
C ASN A 203 1.60 -18.48 17.46
N THR A 204 2.41 -19.52 17.23
CA THR A 204 2.55 -20.68 18.13
C THR A 204 3.81 -20.65 18.99
N SER A 205 4.65 -19.62 18.81
CA SER A 205 5.88 -19.35 19.58
C SER A 205 5.67 -18.24 20.60
#